data_AF-A9WFN9-F1
#
_entry.id   AF-A9WFN9-F1
#
_cell.length_a   1.000
_cell.length_b   1.000
_cell.length_c   1.000
_cell.angle_alpha   90.00
_cell.angle_beta   90.00
_cell.angle_gamma   90.00
#
_symmetry.space_group_name_H-M   'P 1'
#
loop_
_entity.id
_entity.type
_entity.pdbx_description
1 polymer ?
#
loop_
_entity_poly.entity_id
_entity_poly.type
_entity_poly.pdbx_seq_one_letter_code
_entity_poly.pdbx_strand_id
1 'polypeptide(L)'
;MAKFFPAPLWVSSAVCVVIGLIGGSAFWWASRAWSIFIAAFLWALIGTVGTVIGRSIGERLRYGDWRHAGRLVPLQTITPMGGFLATALLIGAPLTGEQIGLLGGAVLVVMVLCWLGLPLTSPFRERR
;
A
#
# COMPACT_ATOMS: atom_id res chain seq x y z
N MET A 1 22.45 17.06 1.70
CA MET A 1 21.59 15.85 1.78
C MET A 1 20.19 16.29 2.16
N ALA A 2 19.23 16.21 1.24
CA ALA A 2 17.83 16.48 1.58
C ALA A 2 17.38 15.46 2.63
N LYS A 3 16.83 15.92 3.76
CA LYS A 3 16.20 15.03 4.74
C LYS A 3 14.99 14.41 4.05
N PHE A 4 15.15 13.19 3.55
CA PHE A 4 14.04 12.39 3.04
C PHE A 4 13.14 12.07 4.23
N PHE A 5 12.09 12.86 4.43
CA PHE A 5 11.05 12.59 5.42
C PHE A 5 10.06 11.64 4.75
N PRO A 6 10.07 10.34 5.07
CA PRO A 6 9.08 9.46 4.51
C PRO A 6 7.70 9.90 5.00
N ALA A 7 6.72 9.92 4.08
CA ALA A 7 5.38 10.38 4.38
C ALA A 7 4.81 9.66 5.62
N PRO A 8 4.16 10.38 6.54
CA PRO A 8 3.51 9.74 7.68
C PRO A 8 2.33 8.89 7.20
N LEU A 9 1.99 7.84 7.96
CA LEU A 9 0.93 6.87 7.65
C LEU A 9 -0.39 7.53 7.22
N TRP A 10 -0.75 8.62 7.88
CA TRP A 10 -1.99 9.33 7.62
C TRP A 10 -2.02 9.98 6.23
N VAL A 11 -0.87 10.46 5.71
CA VAL A 11 -0.79 11.04 4.35
C VAL A 11 -0.99 9.96 3.31
N SER A 12 -0.26 8.84 3.43
CA SER A 12 -0.39 7.72 2.49
C SER A 12 -1.82 7.14 2.50
N SER A 13 -2.42 7.03 3.68
CA SER A 13 -3.81 6.57 3.83
C SER A 13 -4.82 7.55 3.26
N ALA A 14 -4.65 8.85 3.50
CA ALA A 14 -5.53 9.88 2.94
C ALA A 14 -5.47 9.89 1.40
N VAL A 15 -4.27 9.78 0.83
CA VAL A 15 -4.09 9.69 -0.63
C VAL A 15 -4.78 8.44 -1.19
N CYS A 16 -4.60 7.27 -0.55
CA CYS A 16 -5.26 6.04 -1.00
C CYS A 16 -6.78 6.10 -0.88
N VAL A 17 -7.30 6.76 0.17
CA VAL A 17 -8.74 7.04 0.31
C VAL A 17 -9.25 7.88 -0.86
N VAL A 18 -8.58 8.99 -1.19
CA VAL A 18 -8.95 9.86 -2.32
C VAL A 18 -8.90 9.11 -3.64
N ILE A 19 -7.85 8.32 -3.87
CA ILE A 19 -7.72 7.50 -5.08
C ILE A 19 -8.85 6.44 -5.13
N GLY A 20 -9.24 5.88 -3.98
CA GLY A 20 -10.38 4.95 -3.86
C GLY A 20 -11.71 5.61 -4.18
N LEU A 21 -11.92 6.86 -3.75
CA LEU A 21 -13.10 7.65 -4.14
C LEU A 21 -13.14 7.86 -5.65
N ILE A 22 -12.02 8.27 -6.26
CA ILE A 22 -11.91 8.48 -7.71
C ILE A 22 -12.17 7.17 -8.45
N GLY A 23 -11.49 6.10 -8.06
CA GLY A 23 -11.62 4.78 -8.66
C GLY A 23 -13.04 4.21 -8.53
N GLY A 24 -13.66 4.33 -7.36
CA GLY A 24 -15.05 3.91 -7.14
C GLY A 24 -16.06 4.75 -7.91
N SER A 25 -15.83 6.07 -7.99
CA SER A 25 -16.74 6.98 -8.72
C SER A 25 -16.76 6.70 -10.22
N ALA A 26 -15.69 6.13 -10.79
CA ALA A 26 -15.61 5.80 -12.21
C ALA A 26 -16.77 4.89 -12.67
N PHE A 27 -17.32 4.05 -11.79
CA PHE A 27 -18.45 3.16 -12.10
C PHE A 27 -19.77 3.88 -12.35
N TRP A 28 -19.87 5.16 -12.01
CA TRP A 28 -21.08 5.96 -12.24
C TRP A 28 -21.16 6.58 -13.63
N TRP A 29 -20.02 6.81 -14.28
CA TRP A 29 -19.96 7.67 -15.48
C TRP A 29 -19.07 7.14 -16.60
N ALA A 30 -18.18 6.17 -16.34
CA ALA A 30 -17.24 5.67 -17.34
C ALA A 30 -17.62 4.28 -17.86
N SER A 31 -17.73 4.14 -19.19
CA SER A 31 -17.93 2.84 -19.85
C SER A 31 -16.76 1.87 -19.64
N ARG A 32 -15.56 2.38 -19.32
CA ARG A 32 -14.36 1.61 -18.97
C ARG A 32 -14.01 1.72 -17.47
N ALA A 33 -15.02 1.84 -16.61
CA ALA A 33 -14.83 2.00 -15.16
C ALA A 33 -13.89 0.96 -14.54
N TRP A 34 -14.01 -0.30 -14.95
CA TRP A 34 -13.17 -1.39 -14.44
C TRP A 34 -11.67 -1.15 -14.69
N SER A 35 -11.29 -0.72 -15.91
CA SER A 35 -9.90 -0.43 -16.25
C SER A 35 -9.36 0.77 -15.46
N ILE A 36 -10.19 1.79 -15.27
CA ILE A 36 -9.83 2.98 -14.47
C ILE A 36 -9.63 2.60 -13.01
N PHE A 37 -10.52 1.79 -12.47
CA PHE A 37 -10.45 1.30 -11.10
C PHE A 37 -9.17 0.48 -10.85
N ILE A 38 -8.84 -0.45 -11.75
CA ILE A 38 -7.59 -1.23 -11.65
C ILE A 38 -6.37 -0.32 -11.76
N ALA A 39 -6.37 0.66 -12.67
CA ALA A 39 -5.25 1.59 -12.79
C ALA A 39 -5.06 2.40 -11.49
N ALA A 40 -6.16 2.89 -10.89
CA ALA A 40 -6.14 3.59 -9.61
C ALA A 40 -5.64 2.69 -8.47
N PHE A 41 -6.11 1.44 -8.42
CA PHE A 41 -5.65 0.43 -7.46
C PHE A 41 -4.16 0.14 -7.58
N LEU A 42 -3.67 -0.11 -8.80
CA LEU A 42 -2.25 -0.37 -9.05
C LEU A 42 -1.38 0.83 -8.68
N TRP A 43 -1.84 2.04 -8.98
CA TRP A 43 -1.14 3.26 -8.59
C TRP A 43 -1.03 3.39 -7.07
N ALA A 44 -2.13 3.16 -6.34
CA ALA A 44 -2.12 3.17 -4.88
C ALA A 44 -1.20 2.07 -4.31
N LEU A 45 -1.19 0.89 -4.93
CA LEU A 45 -0.35 -0.23 -4.53
C LEU A 45 1.15 0.06 -4.74
N ILE A 46 1.53 0.67 -5.87
CA ILE A 46 2.91 1.12 -6.11
C ILE A 46 3.30 2.20 -5.10
N GLY A 47 2.41 3.16 -4.83
CA GLY A 47 2.65 4.23 -3.87
C GLY A 47 2.85 3.73 -2.44
N THR A 48 2.09 2.72 -2.01
CA THR A 48 2.22 2.10 -0.69
C THR A 48 3.52 1.32 -0.58
N VAL A 49 3.90 0.53 -1.59
CA VAL A 49 5.22 -0.14 -1.64
C VAL A 49 6.36 0.87 -1.59
N GLY A 50 6.28 1.97 -2.35
CA GLY A 50 7.26 3.05 -2.31
C GLY A 50 7.38 3.68 -0.93
N THR A 51 6.25 3.87 -0.23
CA THR A 51 6.23 4.39 1.15
C THR A 51 6.89 3.43 2.13
N VAL A 52 6.59 2.14 2.02
CA VAL A 52 7.18 1.06 2.83
C VAL A 52 8.71 1.03 2.68
N ILE A 53 9.20 1.08 1.44
CA ILE A 53 10.64 1.11 1.14
C ILE A 53 11.27 2.41 1.66
N GLY A 54 10.65 3.55 1.37
CA GLY A 54 11.14 4.86 1.80
C GLY A 54 11.24 4.99 3.33
N ARG A 55 10.26 4.45 4.07
CA ARG A 55 10.33 4.38 5.54
C ARG A 55 11.39 3.42 6.02
N SER A 56 11.53 2.26 5.39
CA SER A 56 12.57 1.30 5.77
C SER A 56 13.97 1.89 5.62
N ILE A 57 14.20 2.69 4.57
CA ILE A 57 15.45 3.43 4.38
C ILE A 57 15.59 4.57 5.40
N GLY A 58 14.54 5.37 5.59
CA GLY A 58 14.55 6.52 6.52
C GLY A 58 14.77 6.11 7.98
N GLU A 59 14.16 5.00 8.39
CA GLU A 59 14.30 4.43 9.74
C GLU A 59 15.53 3.51 9.87
N ARG A 60 16.28 3.31 8.78
CA ARG A 60 17.48 2.44 8.71
C ARG A 60 17.21 1.04 9.27
N LEU A 61 16.13 0.44 8.80
CA LEU A 61 15.72 -0.92 9.19
C LEU A 61 16.89 -1.88 8.98
N ARG A 62 17.32 -2.59 10.03
CA ARG A 62 18.53 -3.42 9.99
C ARG A 62 18.27 -4.77 9.34
N TYR A 63 19.33 -5.37 8.82
CA TYR A 63 19.29 -6.75 8.35
C TYR A 63 18.84 -7.69 9.48
N GLY A 64 17.84 -8.53 9.23
CA GLY A 64 17.30 -9.46 10.21
C GLY A 64 16.40 -8.85 11.30
N ASP A 65 16.07 -7.55 11.25
CA ASP A 65 15.15 -6.93 12.20
C ASP A 65 13.68 -7.18 11.85
N TRP A 66 13.27 -8.44 12.04
CA TRP A 66 11.92 -8.93 11.77
C TRP A 66 10.85 -8.25 12.63
N ARG A 67 11.21 -7.80 13.83
CA ARG A 67 10.28 -7.14 14.76
C ARG A 67 9.93 -5.74 14.28
N HIS A 68 10.92 -4.99 13.80
CA HIS A 68 10.68 -3.68 13.21
C HIS A 68 9.93 -3.79 11.88
N ALA A 69 10.32 -4.73 11.02
CA ALA A 69 9.61 -5.03 9.78
C ALA A 69 8.15 -5.42 10.00
N GLY A 70 7.87 -6.26 11.00
CA GLY A 70 6.52 -6.71 11.36
C GLY A 70 5.61 -5.59 11.90
N ARG A 71 6.17 -4.51 12.45
CA ARG A 71 5.39 -3.33 12.85
C ARG A 71 5.16 -2.38 11.69
N LEU A 72 6.17 -2.21 10.84
CA LEU A 72 6.16 -1.22 9.77
C LEU A 72 5.34 -1.67 8.57
N VAL A 73 5.63 -2.87 8.03
CA VAL A 73 5.08 -3.29 6.74
C VAL A 73 3.56 -3.46 6.75
N PRO A 74 2.94 -4.16 7.72
CA PRO A 74 1.49 -4.34 7.72
C PRO A 74 0.73 -3.02 7.86
N LEU A 75 1.20 -2.11 8.73
CA LEU A 75 0.55 -0.81 8.94
C LEU A 75 0.60 0.06 7.67
N GLN A 76 1.70 0.02 6.94
CA GLN A 76 1.92 0.84 5.73
C GLN A 76 1.31 0.24 4.46
N THR A 77 0.79 -1.00 4.52
CA THR A 77 0.17 -1.69 3.37
C THR A 77 -1.33 -1.87 3.59
N ILE A 78 -1.74 -2.51 4.69
CA ILE A 78 -3.13 -2.84 4.98
C ILE A 78 -3.95 -1.57 5.20
N THR A 79 -3.46 -0.61 6.01
CA THR A 79 -4.23 0.59 6.35
C THR A 79 -4.57 1.44 5.11
N PRO A 80 -3.59 1.84 4.27
CA PRO A 80 -3.88 2.63 3.07
C PRO A 80 -4.70 1.86 2.03
N MET A 81 -4.35 0.60 1.73
CA MET A 81 -5.07 -0.18 0.71
C MET A 81 -6.47 -0.61 1.18
N GLY A 82 -6.64 -0.88 2.47
CA GLY A 82 -7.93 -1.10 3.08
C GLY A 82 -8.80 0.16 3.02
N GLY A 83 -8.20 1.34 3.25
CA GLY A 83 -8.85 2.63 3.04
C GLY A 83 -9.32 2.83 1.60
N PHE A 84 -8.45 2.55 0.61
CA PHE A 84 -8.81 2.58 -0.81
C PHE A 84 -10.00 1.67 -1.12
N LEU A 85 -9.95 0.40 -0.67
CA LEU A 85 -10.98 -0.58 -0.99
C LEU A 85 -12.31 -0.23 -0.32
N ALA A 86 -12.26 0.16 0.96
CA ALA A 86 -13.43 0.56 1.71
C ALA A 86 -14.11 1.79 1.08
N THR A 87 -13.35 2.80 0.68
CA THR A 87 -13.92 4.00 0.07
C THR A 87 -14.46 3.72 -1.33
N ALA A 88 -13.80 2.89 -2.12
CA ALA A 88 -14.32 2.46 -3.41
C ALA A 88 -15.66 1.73 -3.28
N LEU A 89 -15.78 0.83 -2.30
CA LEU A 89 -17.03 0.12 -2.00
C LEU A 89 -18.14 1.06 -1.53
N LEU A 90 -17.82 2.02 -0.64
CA LEU A 90 -18.77 3.02 -0.15
C LEU A 90 -19.30 3.93 -1.27
N ILE A 91 -18.47 4.24 -2.26
CA ILE A 91 -18.89 5.02 -3.44
C ILE A 91 -19.71 4.17 -4.43
N GLY A 92 -19.82 2.86 -4.24
CA GLY A 92 -20.68 1.99 -5.04
C GLY A 92 -19.95 1.25 -6.15
N ALA A 93 -18.65 0.98 -6.01
CA ALA A 93 -17.95 0.04 -6.88
C ALA A 93 -18.62 -1.35 -6.77
N PRO A 94 -19.19 -1.91 -7.85
CA PRO A 94 -19.93 -3.17 -7.82
C PRO A 94 -18.98 -4.36 -7.83
N LEU A 95 -18.12 -4.45 -6.80
CA LEU A 95 -17.12 -5.52 -6.67
C LEU A 95 -17.79 -6.81 -6.17
N THR A 96 -17.55 -7.92 -6.85
CA THR A 96 -17.96 -9.24 -6.37
C THR A 96 -17.06 -9.73 -5.24
N GLY A 97 -17.53 -10.68 -4.43
CA GLY A 97 -16.72 -11.28 -3.34
C GLY A 97 -15.40 -11.87 -3.84
N GLU A 98 -15.40 -12.47 -5.03
CA GLU A 98 -14.19 -12.99 -5.69
C GLU A 98 -13.20 -11.88 -6.05
N GLN A 99 -13.69 -10.76 -6.59
CA GLN A 99 -12.85 -9.60 -6.92
C GLN A 99 -12.25 -8.97 -5.68
N ILE A 100 -13.02 -8.85 -4.59
CA ILE A 100 -12.52 -8.38 -3.29
C ILE A 100 -11.45 -9.33 -2.77
N GLY A 101 -11.68 -10.65 -2.87
CA GLY A 101 -10.71 -11.67 -2.49
C GLY A 101 -9.41 -11.59 -3.29
N LEU A 102 -9.50 -11.38 -4.61
CA LEU A 102 -8.33 -11.21 -5.48
C LEU A 102 -7.54 -9.94 -5.16
N LEU A 103 -8.21 -8.80 -5.00
CA LEU A 103 -7.57 -7.53 -4.69
C LEU A 103 -6.94 -7.55 -3.28
N GLY A 104 -7.67 -8.08 -2.30
CA GLY A 104 -7.16 -8.29 -0.94
C GLY A 104 -5.98 -9.27 -0.91
N GLY A 105 -6.08 -10.36 -1.68
CA GLY A 105 -4.99 -11.33 -1.85
C GLY A 105 -3.74 -10.69 -2.45
N ALA A 106 -3.88 -9.84 -3.47
CA ALA A 106 -2.76 -9.10 -4.04
C ALA A 106 -2.08 -8.18 -3.01
N VAL A 107 -2.86 -7.46 -2.20
CA VAL A 107 -2.33 -6.63 -1.10
C VAL A 107 -1.57 -7.48 -0.08
N LEU A 108 -2.11 -8.64 0.30
CA LEU A 108 -1.46 -9.57 1.24
C LEU A 108 -0.15 -10.13 0.68
N VAL A 109 -0.14 -10.55 -0.59
CA VAL A 109 1.08 -11.05 -1.25
C VAL A 109 2.17 -9.98 -1.24
N VAL A 110 1.82 -8.74 -1.61
CA VAL A 110 2.77 -7.62 -1.61
C VAL A 110 3.26 -7.30 -0.20
N MET A 111 2.37 -7.30 0.79
CA MET A 111 2.74 -7.14 2.20
C MET A 111 3.76 -8.20 2.64
N VAL A 112 3.50 -9.48 2.34
CA VAL A 112 4.41 -10.59 2.69
C VAL A 112 5.76 -10.43 1.98
N LEU A 113 5.75 -10.07 0.69
CA LEU A 113 6.97 -9.82 -0.08
C LEU A 113 7.79 -8.68 0.52
N CYS A 114 7.17 -7.57 0.92
CA CYS A 114 7.86 -6.48 1.60
C CYS A 114 8.37 -6.90 2.99
N TRP A 115 7.57 -7.66 3.73
CA TRP A 115 7.91 -8.12 5.08
C TRP A 115 9.11 -9.07 5.08
N LEU A 116 9.21 -9.96 4.09
CA LEU A 116 10.37 -10.83 3.88
C LEU A 116 11.54 -10.08 3.25
N GLY A 117 11.27 -9.30 2.21
CA GLY A 117 12.29 -8.67 1.37
C GLY A 117 13.10 -7.62 2.13
N LEU A 118 12.45 -6.73 2.89
CA LEU A 118 13.14 -5.63 3.56
C LEU A 118 14.21 -6.06 4.58
N PRO A 119 13.95 -6.96 5.55
CA PRO A 119 14.97 -7.42 6.48
C PRO A 119 16.05 -8.29 5.80
N LEU A 120 15.74 -8.96 4.68
CA LEU A 120 16.69 -9.80 3.94
C LEU A 120 17.55 -9.03 2.93
N THR A 121 17.10 -7.84 2.51
CA THR A 121 17.81 -7.01 1.51
C THR A 121 18.37 -5.72 2.10
N SER A 122 18.19 -5.51 3.41
CA SER A 122 18.65 -4.30 4.07
C SER A 122 20.18 -4.15 3.98
N PRO A 123 20.68 -3.00 3.48
CA PRO A 123 22.11 -2.70 3.46
C PRO A 123 22.65 -2.30 4.84
N PHE A 124 21.77 -2.07 5.82
CA PHE A 124 22.16 -1.63 7.16
C PHE A 124 22.47 -2.85 8.03
N ARG A 125 23.74 -3.25 8.07
CA ARG A 125 24.24 -4.28 9.01
C ARG A 125 24.45 -3.71 10.41
N GLU A 126 24.28 -4.58 11.40
CA GLU A 126 24.59 -4.31 12.80
C GLU A 126 26.07 -3.91 12.91
N ARG A 127 26.35 -2.71 13.44
CA ARG A 127 27.74 -2.33 13.78
C ARG A 127 28.14 -3.24 14.95
N ARG A 128 29.00 -4.22 14.68
CA ARG A 128 29.86 -4.80 15.72
C ARG A 128 30.84 -3.74 16.20
#